data_AF-W2NYL1-F1
#
_entry.id   AF-W2NYL1-F1
#
_cell.length_a   1.000
_cell.length_b   1.000
_cell.length_c   1.000
_cell.angle_alpha   90.00
_cell.angle_beta   90.00
_cell.angle_gamma   90.00
#
_symmetry.space_group_name_H-M   'P 1'
#
loop_
_entity.id
_entity.type
_entity.pdbx_description
1 polymer ?
#
loop_
_entity_poly.entity_id
_entity_poly.type
_entity_poly.pdbx_seq_one_letter_code
_entity_poly.pdbx_strand_id
1 'polypeptide(L)' 'MKSTLSFGLLATATTFAFANADEYFTGDGTAYTLGDTSSGNCNMMSALNFATTDYAALNNEQWSGLQNCGRCAE' A
#
# COMPACT_ATOMS: atom_id res chain seq x y z
N MET A 1 -5.60 48.32 35.74
CA MET A 1 -5.92 46.90 36.03
C MET A 1 -6.19 46.23 34.70
N LYS A 2 -5.22 45.47 34.18
CA LYS A 2 -5.25 44.86 32.83
C LYS A 2 -5.87 43.47 32.95
N SER A 3 -6.98 43.26 32.25
CA SER A 3 -7.76 42.03 32.24
C SER A 3 -6.93 40.86 31.73
N THR A 4 -7.01 39.77 32.48
CA THR A 4 -6.24 38.53 32.38
C THR A 4 -6.49 37.79 31.08
N LEU A 5 -5.40 37.23 30.53
CA LEU A 5 -5.33 36.28 29.43
C LEU A 5 -6.45 35.21 29.45
N SER A 6 -7.12 35.03 28.32
CA SER A 6 -7.80 33.78 27.96
C SER A 6 -7.15 33.23 26.68
N PHE A 7 -5.93 32.70 26.81
CA PHE A 7 -5.35 31.79 25.84
C PHE A 7 -5.86 30.38 26.19
N GLY A 8 -6.71 29.79 25.36
CA GLY A 8 -7.19 28.45 25.68
C GLY A 8 -8.12 27.85 24.65
N LEU A 9 -7.55 27.34 23.54
CA LEU A 9 -7.88 26.01 23.05
C LEU A 9 -6.77 25.57 22.09
N LEU A 10 -5.80 24.82 22.62
CA LEU A 10 -4.79 24.14 21.81
C LEU A 10 -5.45 23.00 21.02
N ALA A 11 -5.07 22.93 19.75
CA ALA A 11 -5.55 21.99 18.75
C ALA A 11 -5.36 20.53 19.17
N THR A 12 -6.43 19.73 19.09
CA THR A 12 -6.33 18.28 19.01
C THR A 12 -5.94 17.88 17.59
N ALA A 13 -4.63 17.92 17.29
CA ALA A 13 -4.09 17.23 16.13
C ALA A 13 -4.06 15.73 16.45
N THR A 14 -5.08 15.00 16.02
CA THR A 14 -5.06 13.53 16.03
C THR A 14 -3.91 13.07 15.12
N THR A 15 -2.88 12.49 15.73
CA THR A 15 -1.78 11.85 15.01
C THR A 15 -2.31 10.61 14.28
N PHE A 16 -2.53 10.71 12.97
CA PHE A 16 -2.61 9.53 12.10
C PHE A 16 -1.20 8.94 11.98
N ALA A 17 -0.81 8.09 12.93
CA ALA A 17 0.36 7.26 12.76
C ALA A 17 0.03 6.15 11.74
N PHE A 18 0.43 6.34 10.48
CA PHE A 18 0.50 5.23 9.53
C PHE A 18 1.68 4.36 9.94
N ALA A 19 1.45 3.39 10.83
CA ALA A 19 2.41 2.34 11.06
C ALA A 19 2.38 1.41 9.85
N ASN A 20 3.26 1.65 8.86
CA ASN A 20 3.69 0.58 7.96
C ASN A 20 4.69 -0.25 8.77
N ALA A 21 4.20 -1.15 9.62
CA ALA A 21 5.07 -2.22 10.08
C ALA A 21 5.42 -3.05 8.84
N ASP A 22 6.71 -3.32 8.62
CA ASP A 22 7.08 -4.30 7.60
C ASP A 22 6.51 -5.66 8.01
N GLU A 23 5.63 -6.20 7.17
CA GLU A 23 5.14 -7.56 7.28
C GLU A 23 5.94 -8.44 6.34
N TYR A 24 6.60 -9.45 6.90
CA TYR A 24 7.39 -10.41 6.15
C TYR A 24 6.61 -11.72 6.02
N PHE A 25 6.50 -12.22 4.80
CA PHE A 25 5.90 -13.50 4.51
C PHE A 25 6.95 -14.43 3.91
N THR A 26 6.88 -15.72 4.25
CA THR A 26 7.76 -16.75 3.67
C THR A 26 6.89 -17.83 3.03
N GLY A 27 7.35 -18.36 1.91
CA GLY A 27 6.64 -19.39 1.17
C GLY A 27 7.33 -19.73 -0.14
N ASP A 28 6.82 -20.76 -0.81
CA ASP A 28 7.31 -21.17 -2.12
C ASP A 28 6.78 -20.24 -3.22
N GLY A 29 7.63 -19.97 -4.20
CA GLY A 29 7.30 -19.17 -5.38
C GLY A 29 7.44 -19.98 -6.67
N THR A 30 6.63 -19.64 -7.68
CA THR A 30 6.76 -20.16 -9.05
C THR A 30 6.73 -19.01 -10.04
N ALA A 31 7.40 -19.17 -11.19
CA ALA A 31 7.40 -18.16 -12.25
C ALA A 31 6.38 -18.47 -13.33
N TYR A 32 5.70 -17.43 -13.82
CA TYR A 32 4.90 -17.46 -15.03
C TYR A 32 4.91 -16.07 -15.68
N THR A 33 4.56 -15.98 -16.96
CA THR A 33 4.50 -14.71 -17.68
C THR A 33 3.06 -14.25 -17.91
N LEU A 34 2.81 -12.97 -17.69
CA LEU A 34 1.64 -12.25 -18.19
C LEU A 34 1.95 -11.68 -19.58
N GLY A 35 0.91 -11.59 -20.43
CA GLY A 35 1.03 -10.88 -21.71
C GLY A 35 1.14 -9.36 -21.52
N ASP A 36 0.37 -8.80 -20.58
CA ASP A 36 0.36 -7.39 -20.21
C ASP A 36 -0.07 -7.24 -18.73
N THR A 37 0.31 -6.15 -18.05
CA THR A 37 -0.11 -5.85 -16.66
C THR A 37 -1.62 -5.73 -16.47
N SER A 38 -2.36 -5.42 -17.54
CA SER A 38 -3.83 -5.42 -17.57
C SER A 38 -4.44 -6.83 -17.61
N SER A 39 -3.66 -7.87 -17.94
CA SER A 39 -4.16 -9.24 -18.07
C SER A 39 -4.25 -10.00 -16.74
N GLY A 40 -3.71 -9.45 -15.65
CA GLY A 40 -3.81 -10.03 -14.31
C GLY A 40 -5.09 -9.64 -13.59
N ASN A 41 -5.36 -10.27 -12.43
CA ASN A 41 -6.55 -9.96 -11.61
C ASN A 41 -6.62 -8.49 -11.16
N CYS A 42 -5.48 -7.81 -11.04
CA CYS A 42 -5.45 -6.39 -10.71
C CYS A 42 -5.88 -5.48 -11.87
N ASN A 43 -5.95 -5.99 -13.10
CA ASN A 43 -6.34 -5.27 -14.32
C ASN A 43 -5.75 -3.85 -14.36
N MET A 44 -4.42 -3.75 -14.27
CA MET A 44 -3.77 -2.45 -14.16
C MET A 44 -4.04 -1.61 -15.42
N MET A 45 -4.77 -0.50 -15.24
CA MET A 45 -5.04 0.46 -16.32
C MET A 45 -3.78 1.27 -16.68
N SER A 46 -2.89 1.44 -15.71
CA SER A 46 -1.56 2.00 -15.89
C SER A 46 -0.58 1.29 -14.95
N ALA A 47 0.65 1.14 -15.40
CA ALA A 47 1.72 0.51 -14.64
C ALA A 47 3.00 1.32 -14.80
N LEU A 48 3.88 1.23 -13.80
CA LEU A 48 5.23 1.76 -13.92
C LEU A 48 5.99 0.92 -14.95
N ASN A 49 6.94 1.51 -15.68
CA ASN A 49 7.63 0.84 -16.78
C ASN A 49 8.28 -0.50 -16.36
N PHE A 50 8.83 -0.57 -15.15
CA PHE A 50 9.45 -1.78 -14.61
C PHE A 50 8.43 -2.89 -14.29
N ALA A 51 7.16 -2.56 -14.02
CA ALA A 51 6.13 -3.55 -13.71
C ALA A 51 5.75 -4.43 -14.91
N THR A 52 6.30 -4.15 -16.11
CA THR A 52 6.19 -5.05 -17.28
C THR A 52 7.06 -6.30 -17.18
N THR A 53 8.09 -6.26 -16.32
CA THR A 53 8.99 -7.39 -16.05
C THR A 53 9.04 -7.75 -14.57
N ASP A 54 8.83 -6.78 -13.68
CA ASP A 54 8.89 -6.92 -12.24
C ASP A 54 7.49 -6.89 -11.65
N TYR A 55 6.80 -8.03 -11.73
CA TYR A 55 5.48 -8.24 -11.15
C TYR A 55 5.41 -9.60 -10.45
N ALA A 56 4.53 -9.67 -9.46
CA ALA A 56 4.24 -10.92 -8.75
C ALA A 56 2.73 -11.07 -8.56
N ALA A 57 2.24 -12.29 -8.76
CA ALA A 57 0.93 -12.66 -8.25
C ALA A 57 1.08 -13.13 -6.80
N LEU A 58 0.17 -12.64 -5.95
CA LEU A 58 0.08 -13.06 -4.56
C LEU A 58 -0.98 -14.19 -4.46
N ASN A 59 -0.83 -15.06 -3.46
CA ASN A 59 -1.91 -15.98 -3.12
C ASN A 59 -3.16 -15.21 -2.65
N ASN A 60 -4.28 -15.92 -2.47
CA ASN A 60 -5.56 -15.28 -2.17
C ASN A 60 -5.58 -14.47 -0.86
N GLU A 61 -4.85 -14.91 0.17
CA GLU A 61 -4.79 -14.23 1.47
C GLU A 61 -4.02 -12.91 1.36
N GLN A 62 -2.79 -12.94 0.81
CA GLN A 62 -1.98 -11.73 0.66
C GLN A 62 -2.48 -10.80 -0.46
N TRP A 63 -3.15 -11.30 -1.51
CA TRP A 63 -3.79 -10.43 -2.50
C TRP A 63 -4.95 -9.62 -1.91
N SER A 64 -5.70 -10.25 -0.98
CA SER A 64 -6.75 -9.61 -0.17
C SER A 64 -7.82 -8.89 -1.00
N GLY A 65 -8.30 -9.53 -2.08
CA GLY A 65 -9.42 -9.03 -2.87
C GLY A 65 -9.19 -7.66 -3.48
N LEU A 66 -8.04 -7.47 -4.14
CA LEU A 66 -7.54 -6.23 -4.76
C LEU A 66 -6.87 -5.22 -3.82
N GLN A 67 -6.94 -5.40 -2.49
CA GLN A 67 -6.41 -4.40 -1.55
C GLN A 67 -4.89 -4.20 -1.64
N ASN A 68 -4.16 -5.20 -2.13
CA ASN A 68 -2.71 -5.10 -2.34
C ASN A 68 -2.29 -4.93 -3.82
N CYS A 69 -3.25 -4.70 -4.72
CA CYS A 69 -2.91 -4.35 -6.12
C CYS A 69 -2.16 -3.01 -6.18
N GLY A 70 -1.10 -2.95 -7.00
CA GLY A 70 -0.29 -1.73 -7.18
C GLY A 70 0.71 -1.44 -6.06
N ARG A 71 0.78 -2.31 -5.04
CA ARG A 71 1.85 -2.25 -4.04
C ARG A 71 3.09 -2.99 -4.54
N CYS A 72 4.26 -2.55 -4.08
CA CYS A 72 5.54 -3.21 -4.32
C CYS A 72 5.92 -4.05 -3.09
N ALA A 73 6.67 -5.12 -3.29
CA ALA A 73 7.20 -6.00 -2.25
C ALA A 73 8.67 -6.32 -2.57
N GLU A 74 9.46 -6.58 -1.53
CA GLU A 74 10.90 -6.90 -1.59
C GLU A 74 11.20 -8.18 -0.80
#